data_AF-A0A7K0N0Z5-F1
#
_entry.id   AF-A0A7K0N0Z5-F1
#
_cell.length_a   1.000
_cell.length_b   1.000
_cell.length_c   1.000
_cell.angle_alpha   90.00
_cell.angle_beta   90.00
_cell.angle_gamma   90.00
#
_symmetry.space_group_name_H-M   'P 1'
#
loop_
_entity.id
_entity.type
_entity.pdbx_description
1 polymer ?
#
loop_
_entity_poly.entity_id
_entity_poly.type
_entity_poly.pdbx_seq_one_letter_code
_entity_poly.pdbx_strand_id
1 'polypeptide(L)' 'ENRISALLDVARTVVRRSERDCVAATRLGWLEAESQVVPYLNRLADLCWTLARWQEGVFRPARREIVD' A
#
# COMPACT_ATOMS: atom_id res chain seq x y z
N GLU A 1 15.65 11.05 -4.45
CA GLU A 1 14.82 10.00 -3.83
C GLU A 1 14.03 10.64 -2.68
N ASN A 2 12.72 10.43 -2.57
CA ASN A 2 11.92 11.05 -1.49
C ASN A 2 11.82 10.07 -0.30
N ARG A 3 12.40 10.46 0.84
CA ARG A 3 12.40 9.65 2.08
C ARG A 3 10.99 9.30 2.59
N ILE A 4 10.04 10.23 2.48
CA ILE A 4 8.65 10.01 2.92
C ILE A 4 7.98 8.98 2.01
N SER A 5 8.20 9.06 0.70
CA SER A 5 7.69 8.05 -0.24
C SER A 5 8.23 6.66 0.07
N ALA A 6 9.54 6.54 0.33
CA ALA A 6 10.17 5.28 0.71
C ALA A 6 9.58 4.70 2.01
N LEU A 7 9.36 5.55 3.03
CA LEU A 7 8.74 5.12 4.30
C LEU A 7 7.28 4.67 4.11
N LEU A 8 6.53 5.32 3.21
CA LEU A 8 5.17 4.92 2.87
C LEU A 8 5.14 3.58 2.12
N ASP A 9 6.11 3.32 1.25
CA ASP A 9 6.26 2.00 0.62
C ASP A 9 6.63 0.92 1.63
N VAL A 10 7.48 1.21 2.62
CA VAL A 10 7.76 0.28 3.74
C VAL A 10 6.48 0.02 4.55
N ALA A 11 5.74 1.07 4.93
CA ALA A 11 4.46 0.92 5.64
C ALA A 11 3.47 0.05 4.85
N ARG A 12 3.39 0.24 3.52
CA ARG A 12 2.57 -0.58 2.63
C ARG A 12 2.94 -2.07 2.70
N THR A 13 4.23 -2.40 2.81
CA THR A 13 4.66 -3.81 2.94
C THR A 13 4.20 -4.43 4.26
N VAL A 14 4.24 -3.66 5.36
CA VAL A 14 3.75 -4.10 6.68
C VAL A 14 2.25 -4.30 6.64
N VAL A 15 1.48 -3.35 6.08
CA VAL A 15 0.01 -3.48 5.94
C VAL A 15 -0.37 -4.72 5.11
N ARG A 16 0.30 -4.95 3.98
CA ARG A 16 0.08 -6.14 3.14
C ARG A 16 0.41 -7.45 3.87
N ARG A 17 1.41 -7.44 4.76
CA ARG A 17 1.74 -8.60 5.61
C ARG A 17 0.61 -8.87 6.61
N SER A 18 0.21 -7.85 7.36
CA SER A 18 -0.89 -7.95 8.31
C SER A 18 -2.19 -8.40 7.63
N GLU A 19 -2.48 -7.93 6.42
CA GLU A 19 -3.64 -8.38 5.66
C GLU A 19 -3.62 -9.89 5.39
N ARG A 20 -2.47 -10.43 4.96
CA ARG A 20 -2.33 -11.88 4.74
C ARG A 20 -2.51 -12.67 6.04
N ASP A 21 -1.96 -12.17 7.14
CA ASP A 21 -2.12 -12.77 8.46
C ASP A 21 -3.60 -12.76 8.89
N CYS A 22 -4.32 -11.66 8.65
CA CYS A 22 -5.75 -11.56 8.92
C CYS A 22 -6.60 -12.46 8.02
N VAL A 23 -6.26 -12.60 6.73
CA VAL A 23 -6.92 -13.57 5.84
C VAL A 23 -6.74 -15.00 6.34
N ALA A 24 -5.54 -15.35 6.80
CA ALA A 24 -5.29 -16.66 7.41
C ALA A 24 -6.12 -16.84 8.70
N ALA A 25 -6.16 -15.83 9.57
CA ALA A 25 -6.96 -15.84 10.78
C ALA A 25 -8.47 -15.99 10.51
N THR A 26 -9.03 -15.32 9.49
CA THR A 26 -10.43 -15.53 9.06
C THR A 26 -10.67 -16.98 8.63
N ARG A 27 -9.74 -17.57 7.84
CA ARG A 27 -9.86 -18.98 7.41
C ARG A 27 -9.78 -19.98 8.56
N LEU A 28 -9.05 -19.64 9.62
CA LEU A 28 -8.93 -20.44 10.84
C LEU A 28 -10.07 -20.18 11.84
N GLY A 29 -11.00 -19.26 11.54
CA GLY A 29 -12.12 -18.90 12.42
C GLY A 29 -11.73 -17.99 13.60
N TRP A 30 -10.55 -17.36 13.56
CA TRP A 30 -10.07 -16.43 14.60
C TRP A 30 -10.61 -15.01 14.42
N LEU A 31 -11.06 -14.69 13.20
CA LEU A 31 -11.77 -13.46 12.85
C LEU A 31 -13.16 -13.84 12.36
N GLU A 32 -14.17 -13.10 12.83
CA GLU A 32 -15.54 -13.22 12.34
C GLU A 32 -15.61 -12.98 10.82
N ALA A 33 -16.54 -13.67 10.14
CA ALA A 33 -16.69 -13.57 8.70
C ALA A 33 -17.10 -12.15 8.25
N GLU A 34 -17.82 -11.44 9.11
CA GLU A 34 -18.30 -10.08 8.90
C GLU A 34 -17.26 -9.01 9.27
N SER A 35 -16.07 -9.42 9.75
CA SER A 35 -15.01 -8.51 10.15
C SER A 35 -14.56 -7.63 8.98
N GLN A 36 -14.48 -6.32 9.25
CA GLN A 36 -14.03 -5.32 8.27
C GLN A 36 -12.50 -5.14 8.24
N VAL A 37 -11.75 -5.93 9.01
CA VAL A 37 -10.28 -5.83 9.09
C VAL A 37 -9.62 -6.07 7.73
N VAL A 38 -9.99 -7.13 7.00
CA VAL A 38 -9.37 -7.45 5.70
C VAL A 38 -9.70 -6.38 4.65
N PRO A 39 -10.96 -5.96 4.44
CA PRO A 39 -11.28 -4.85 3.55
C PRO A 39 -10.58 -3.54 3.93
N TYR A 40 -10.48 -3.24 5.23
CA TYR A 40 -9.79 -2.04 5.71
C TYR A 40 -8.30 -2.07 5.38
N LEU A 41 -7.59 -3.15 5.70
CA LEU A 41 -6.17 -3.32 5.38
C LEU A 41 -5.93 -3.28 3.86
N ASN A 42 -6.88 -3.84 3.08
CA ASN A 42 -6.88 -3.73 1.63
C ASN A 42 -6.79 -2.25 1.18
N ARG A 43 -7.73 -1.43 1.64
CA ARG A 43 -7.78 0.01 1.32
C ARG A 43 -6.63 0.82 1.91
N LEU A 44 -6.16 0.47 3.11
CA LEU A 44 -5.06 1.19 3.77
C LEU A 44 -3.77 1.13 2.95
N ALA A 45 -3.43 -0.02 2.38
CA ALA A 45 -2.23 -0.10 1.55
C ALA A 45 -2.36 0.64 0.22
N ASP A 46 -3.58 0.71 -0.35
CA ASP A 46 -3.85 1.53 -1.54
C ASP A 46 -3.65 3.01 -1.20
N LEU A 47 -4.06 3.44 -0.01
CA LEU A 47 -3.77 4.78 0.51
C LEU A 47 -2.26 4.99 0.70
N CYS A 48 -1.53 4.05 1.30
CA CYS A 48 -0.07 4.15 1.42
C CYS A 48 0.61 4.31 0.06
N TRP A 49 0.19 3.53 -0.94
CA TRP A 49 0.71 3.65 -2.30
C TRP A 49 0.39 5.02 -2.90
N THR A 50 -0.86 5.49 -2.77
CA THR A 50 -1.31 6.78 -3.28
C THR A 50 -0.51 7.93 -2.67
N LEU A 51 -0.30 7.90 -1.35
CA LEU A 51 0.52 8.88 -0.65
C LEU A 51 1.99 8.80 -1.06
N ALA A 52 2.53 7.60 -1.30
CA ALA A 52 3.92 7.43 -1.73
C ALA A 52 4.16 8.07 -3.11
N ARG A 53 3.21 7.88 -4.04
CA ARG A 53 3.26 8.52 -5.36
C ARG A 53 3.03 10.03 -5.27
N TRP A 54 2.13 10.48 -4.40
CA TRP A 54 1.92 11.91 -4.15
C TRP A 54 3.20 12.61 -3.65
N GLN A 55 3.96 11.94 -2.77
CA GLN A 55 5.23 12.44 -2.27
C GLN A 55 6.34 12.50 -3.33
N GLU A 56 6.32 11.64 -4.34
CA GLU A 56 7.29 11.68 -5.44
C GLU A 56 7.12 12.91 -6.34
N GLY A 57 5.95 13.57 -6.27
CA GLY A 57 5.65 14.79 -7.00
C GLY A 57 5.22 14.51 -8.45
N VAL A 58 5.89 15.14 -9.41
CA VAL A 58 5.46 15.12 -10.82
C VAL A 58 5.75 13.76 -11.45
N PHE A 59 4.77 13.25 -12.21
CA PHE A 59 4.92 12.07 -13.06
C PHE A 59 6.24 12.16 -13.86
N ARG A 60 7.12 11.18 -13.65
CA ARG A 60 8.35 11.05 -14.42
C ARG A 60 8.10 10.05 -15.56
N PRO A 61 7.98 10.50 -16.81
CA PRO A 61 7.83 9.57 -17.92
C PRO A 61 9.10 8.71 -18.05
N ALA A 62 8.91 7.44 -18.40
CA ALA A 62 10.01 6.48 -18.58
C ALA A 62 10.97 6.87 -19.73
N ARG A 63 10.50 7.73 -20.66
CA ARG A 63 11.29 8.33 -21.73
C ARG A 63 11.10 9.84 -21.68
N ARG A 64 12.20 10.58 -21.52
CA ARG A 64 12.21 12.00 -21.87
C ARG A 64 12.46 12.08 -23.37
N GLU A 65 11.46 12.51 -24.14
CA GLU A 65 11.75 13.06 -25.45
C GLU A 65 12.61 14.30 -25.22
N ILE A 66 13.85 14.25 -25.71
CA ILE A 66 14.70 15.43 -25.80
C ILE A 66 14.09 16.23 -26.93
N VAL A 67 13.32 17.26 -26.59
CA VAL A 67 12.91 18.29 -27.55
C VAL A 67 13.95 19.39 -27.41
N ASP A 68 14.79 19.52 -28.44
CA ASP A 68 15.74 20.64 -28.62
C ASP A 68 15.00 21.97 -28.82
#